data_AF-A0A9N8HZ40-F1
#
_entry.id   AF-A0A9N8HZ40-F1
#
_cell.length_a   1.000
_cell.length_b   1.000
_cell.length_c   1.000
_cell.angle_alpha   90.00
_cell.angle_beta   90.00
_cell.angle_gamma   90.00
#
_symmetry.space_group_name_H-M   'P 1'
#
loop_
_entity.id
_entity.type
_entity.pdbx_description
1 polymer ?
#
loop_
_entity_poly.entity_id
_entity_poly.type
_entity_poly.pdbx_seq_one_letter_code
_entity_poly.pdbx_strand_id
1 'polypeptide(L)'
;MLLGARINVFTDHKNLTHKLSAFQTQRVMRWRLLLEEFGPTFHYKPGPQNVLGDALSRVPTSREDRDNADSDPLSTSADRCYSIVEENQRLAECLMHHPDDGMEESFLKHPTFDGEGRNPFNFSVLAEYQAASAVLAQTVVDNLERFFKKMFGNSELICFCQNDEDKIVLTKELLPKLVSFYHKSMAHVEGMDHLEQTIKTHFYHRGIRDEVRKQIEQCEACAKNKRARRAYGESAPCDATAMPWQEVHCDTIGPWTIELTFNAMTMVDPCTTLLEIVPLMRRTSEEGAGVVEDTWFARYPRPTKVVTDNGPEFKLEFIAMVKKNGAVHRYSSPRNPQGNLMIERTHQAIGQVLRTIVVSRDPKSVADGIKVISETLATAMHAHRCSVQSTNAYLTPGALAFKRDMFLDIPIYADILAVQRHRQSLVDKRLLRANAKRISYDYEVDDLVYKRAYLGLSDKLKPTASDNF
;
A
#
# COMPACT_ATOMS: atom_id res chain seq x y z
N MET A 1 17.51 1.43 -3.38
CA MET A 1 17.26 1.96 -4.73
C MET A 1 18.30 3.03 -5.04
N LEU A 2 19.30 2.73 -5.86
CA LEU A 2 20.31 3.68 -6.35
C LEU A 2 19.79 4.40 -7.61
N LEU A 3 18.57 4.96 -7.57
CA LEU A 3 18.01 5.69 -8.72
C LEU A 3 18.69 7.05 -8.84
N GLY A 4 19.55 7.21 -9.85
CA GLY A 4 20.23 8.47 -10.20
C GLY A 4 21.70 8.58 -9.80
N ALA A 5 22.25 7.61 -9.05
CA ALA A 5 23.68 7.59 -8.72
C ALA A 5 24.50 6.98 -9.86
N ARG A 6 25.65 7.58 -10.22
CA ARG A 6 26.59 6.99 -11.17
C ARG A 6 27.36 5.86 -10.47
N ILE A 7 27.13 4.61 -10.90
CA ILE A 7 27.76 3.43 -10.30
C ILE A 7 29.06 3.13 -11.06
N ASN A 8 30.21 3.32 -10.40
CA ASN A 8 31.53 2.97 -10.95
C ASN A 8 31.98 1.62 -10.38
N VAL A 9 32.23 0.64 -11.23
CA VAL A 9 32.69 -0.71 -10.86
C VAL A 9 34.15 -0.88 -11.27
N PHE A 10 35.03 -1.13 -10.30
CA PHE A 10 36.43 -1.45 -10.55
C PHE A 10 36.62 -2.97 -10.57
N THR A 11 37.13 -3.51 -11.68
CA THR A 11 37.34 -4.96 -11.87
C THR A 11 38.73 -5.26 -12.39
N ASP A 12 39.29 -6.37 -11.93
CA ASP A 12 40.52 -6.98 -12.43
C ASP A 12 40.28 -7.90 -13.65
N HIS A 13 39.02 -8.03 -14.09
CA HIS A 13 38.66 -8.83 -15.26
C HIS A 13 38.48 -7.95 -16.50
N LYS A 14 39.54 -7.82 -17.30
CA LYS A 14 39.58 -6.93 -18.48
C LYS A 14 38.44 -7.14 -19.47
N ASN A 15 37.94 -8.37 -19.66
CA ASN A 15 36.87 -8.59 -20.65
C ASN A 15 35.58 -7.82 -20.30
N LEU A 16 35.29 -7.58 -19.01
CA LEU A 16 34.07 -6.87 -18.58
C LEU A 16 34.03 -5.40 -19.00
N THR A 17 35.15 -4.81 -19.44
CA THR A 17 35.19 -3.44 -19.96
C THR A 17 34.84 -3.32 -21.44
N HIS A 18 34.72 -4.44 -22.16
CA HIS A 18 34.37 -4.44 -23.58
C HIS A 18 32.86 -4.21 -23.80
N LYS A 19 32.50 -3.64 -24.95
CA LYS A 19 31.08 -3.48 -25.38
C LYS A 19 30.43 -4.86 -25.57
N LEU A 20 29.11 -4.96 -25.36
CA LEU A 20 28.38 -6.24 -25.41
C LEU A 20 28.59 -7.05 -26.68
N SER A 21 28.82 -6.37 -27.81
CA SER A 21 29.08 -6.97 -29.10
C SER A 21 30.42 -7.72 -29.20
N ALA A 22 31.29 -7.65 -28.19
CA ALA A 22 32.64 -8.21 -28.21
C ALA A 22 32.84 -9.41 -27.25
N PHE A 23 31.81 -9.86 -26.53
CA PHE A 23 31.93 -11.01 -25.63
C PHE A 23 31.86 -12.34 -26.40
N GLN A 24 32.88 -13.19 -26.23
CA GLN A 24 32.95 -14.52 -26.87
C GLN A 24 32.30 -15.64 -26.02
N THR A 25 32.06 -15.42 -24.73
CA THR A 25 31.53 -16.44 -23.81
C THR A 25 30.16 -16.08 -23.26
N GLN A 26 29.20 -17.00 -23.40
CA GLN A 26 27.82 -16.79 -22.92
C GLN A 26 27.73 -16.56 -21.41
N ARG A 27 28.65 -17.14 -20.61
CA ARG A 27 28.70 -16.94 -19.16
C ARG A 27 28.96 -15.47 -18.80
N VAL A 28 29.93 -14.83 -19.45
CA VAL A 28 30.27 -13.41 -19.21
C VAL A 28 29.14 -12.51 -19.69
N MET A 29 28.49 -12.87 -20.81
CA MET A 29 27.35 -12.13 -21.35
C MET A 29 26.15 -12.10 -20.39
N ARG A 30 25.81 -13.22 -19.74
CA ARG A 30 24.70 -13.28 -18.76
C ARG A 30 24.94 -12.35 -17.56
N TRP A 31 26.14 -12.41 -16.98
CA TRP A 31 26.50 -11.54 -15.86
C TRP A 31 26.55 -10.07 -16.27
N ARG A 32 27.01 -9.78 -17.50
CA ARG A 32 27.02 -8.42 -18.03
C ARG A 32 25.61 -7.84 -18.17
N LEU A 33 24.66 -8.61 -18.73
CA LEU A 33 23.27 -8.18 -18.90
C LEU A 33 22.59 -7.87 -17.57
N LEU A 34 22.83 -8.70 -16.54
CA LEU A 34 22.28 -8.48 -15.20
C LEU A 34 22.81 -7.20 -14.56
N LEU A 35 24.11 -6.93 -14.73
CA LEU A 35 24.72 -5.71 -14.18
C LEU A 35 24.30 -4.45 -14.96
N GLU A 36 24.00 -4.58 -16.24
CA GLU A 36 23.65 -3.45 -17.11
C GLU A 36 22.27 -2.85 -16.82
N GLU A 37 21.36 -3.61 -16.20
CA GLU A 37 20.09 -3.10 -15.66
C GLU A 37 20.30 -1.92 -14.69
N PHE A 38 21.45 -1.86 -14.03
CA PHE A 38 21.80 -0.81 -13.07
C PHE A 38 22.59 0.37 -13.68
N GLY A 39 22.85 0.34 -15.00
CA GLY A 39 23.65 1.36 -15.71
C GLY A 39 25.09 1.64 -15.20
N PRO A 40 25.90 0.64 -14.77
CA PRO A 40 27.24 0.89 -14.23
C PRO A 40 28.32 1.15 -15.29
N THR A 41 29.30 1.98 -14.93
CA THR A 41 30.54 2.25 -15.67
C THR A 41 31.67 1.37 -15.14
N PHE A 42 32.31 0.60 -16.02
CA PHE A 42 33.35 -0.37 -15.62
C PHE A 42 34.74 0.17 -15.90
N HIS A 43 35.60 0.08 -14.89
CA HIS A 43 37.01 0.47 -14.95
C HIS A 43 37.89 -0.75 -14.68
N TYR A 44 38.82 -1.02 -15.60
CA TYR A 44 39.81 -2.07 -15.38
C TYR A 44 40.88 -1.61 -14.40
N LYS A 45 41.12 -2.38 -13.34
CA LYS A 45 42.20 -2.16 -12.37
C LYS A 45 42.98 -3.48 -12.20
N PRO A 46 44.29 -3.52 -12.49
CA PRO A 46 45.09 -4.74 -12.32
C PRO A 46 44.96 -5.31 -10.90
N GLY A 47 44.83 -6.63 -10.78
CA GLY A 47 44.62 -7.34 -9.50
C GLY A 47 45.52 -6.89 -8.34
N PRO A 48 46.85 -6.73 -8.52
CA PRO A 48 47.75 -6.27 -7.45
C PRO A 48 47.42 -4.86 -6.91
N GLN A 49 46.74 -4.03 -7.71
CA GLN A 49 46.31 -2.69 -7.31
C GLN A 49 44.86 -2.68 -6.80
N ASN A 50 44.11 -3.79 -6.94
CA ASN A 50 42.73 -3.93 -6.49
C ASN A 50 42.63 -4.54 -5.08
N VAL A 51 43.45 -4.03 -4.15
CA VAL A 51 43.62 -4.53 -2.77
C VAL A 51 42.28 -4.67 -2.04
N LEU A 52 41.34 -3.74 -2.25
CA LEU A 52 40.01 -3.79 -1.61
C LEU A 52 39.14 -4.95 -2.10
N GLY A 53 39.15 -5.24 -3.40
CA GLY A 53 38.40 -6.38 -3.96
C GLY A 53 39.00 -7.72 -3.54
N ASP A 54 40.32 -7.78 -3.48
CA ASP A 54 41.07 -8.98 -3.08
C ASP A 54 40.98 -9.24 -1.55
N ALA A 55 40.93 -8.19 -0.72
CA ALA A 55 40.75 -8.34 0.73
C ALA A 55 39.38 -8.95 1.09
N LEU A 56 38.31 -8.56 0.38
CA LEU A 56 36.96 -9.08 0.60
C LEU A 56 36.78 -10.50 0.08
N SER A 57 37.50 -10.91 -0.97
CA SER A 57 37.42 -12.28 -1.50
C SER A 57 38.21 -13.31 -0.68
N ARG A 58 39.16 -12.85 0.14
CA ARG A 58 40.08 -13.68 0.95
C ARG A 58 39.67 -13.82 2.41
N VAL A 59 38.53 -13.26 2.82
CA VAL A 59 37.98 -13.52 4.15
C VAL A 59 37.79 -15.04 4.28
N PRO A 60 38.42 -15.73 5.26
CA PRO A 60 38.34 -17.18 5.35
C PRO A 60 36.90 -17.59 5.68
N THR A 61 36.19 -18.12 4.70
CA THR A 61 35.01 -18.95 4.93
C THR A 61 35.48 -20.29 5.51
N SER A 62 34.81 -20.77 6.56
CA SER A 62 35.07 -22.07 7.18
C SER A 62 35.11 -23.19 6.14
N ARG A 63 36.02 -24.14 6.32
CA ARG A 63 36.40 -25.17 5.33
C ARG A 63 35.30 -26.19 4.95
N GLU A 64 34.08 -26.05 5.45
CA GLU A 64 32.98 -26.98 5.15
C GLU A 64 32.13 -26.57 3.93
N ASP A 65 32.31 -25.35 3.39
CA ASP A 65 31.50 -24.84 2.26
C ASP A 65 32.04 -25.22 0.86
N ARG A 66 33.14 -25.99 0.75
CA ARG A 66 33.78 -26.25 -0.55
C ARG A 66 33.17 -27.41 -1.35
N ASP A 67 32.38 -28.27 -0.72
CA ASP A 67 31.93 -29.51 -1.37
C ASP A 67 30.47 -29.48 -1.86
N ASN A 68 29.74 -28.37 -1.72
CA ASN A 68 28.32 -28.26 -2.11
C ASN A 68 28.01 -27.25 -3.23
N ALA A 69 28.98 -26.92 -4.08
CA ALA A 69 28.82 -25.89 -5.13
C ALA A 69 27.95 -26.30 -6.34
N ASP A 70 27.30 -27.47 -6.34
CA ASP A 70 26.55 -28.00 -7.50
C ASP A 70 25.08 -28.38 -7.22
N SER A 71 24.42 -27.79 -6.20
CA SER A 71 22.98 -28.02 -6.00
C SER A 71 22.14 -26.74 -5.88
N ASP A 72 20.97 -26.86 -6.53
CA ASP A 72 19.87 -25.92 -6.81
C ASP A 72 19.45 -25.01 -5.63
N PRO A 73 19.11 -23.71 -5.81
CA PRO A 73 18.85 -22.76 -4.72
C PRO A 73 17.48 -22.91 -4.04
N LEU A 74 16.87 -24.09 -4.08
CA LEU A 74 15.52 -24.31 -3.53
C LEU A 74 15.48 -25.55 -2.61
N SER A 75 16.18 -25.51 -1.47
CA SER A 75 15.72 -26.27 -0.32
C SER A 75 16.15 -25.66 1.02
N THR A 76 15.17 -25.61 1.90
CA THR A 76 15.13 -25.22 3.32
C THR A 76 16.23 -25.83 4.19
N SER A 77 16.84 -25.02 5.05
CA SER A 77 16.80 -25.23 6.51
C SER A 77 17.51 -24.07 7.22
N ALA A 78 16.80 -23.47 8.17
CA ALA A 78 17.37 -22.60 9.17
C ALA A 78 18.37 -23.37 10.03
N ASP A 79 19.58 -22.88 10.20
CA ASP A 79 20.28 -23.03 11.48
C ASP A 79 21.50 -22.10 11.60
N ARG A 80 21.47 -21.31 12.69
CA ARG A 80 22.58 -20.87 13.55
C ARG A 80 23.65 -19.94 12.98
N CYS A 81 23.53 -18.66 13.37
CA CYS A 81 24.67 -17.75 13.43
C CYS A 81 24.69 -17.01 14.77
N TYR A 82 25.51 -17.48 15.72
CA TYR A 82 25.98 -16.71 16.87
C TYR A 82 27.33 -17.26 17.33
N SER A 83 28.40 -16.48 17.15
CA SER A 83 29.37 -16.14 18.21
C SER A 83 30.46 -15.24 17.63
N ILE A 84 30.47 -13.96 18.00
CA ILE A 84 31.69 -13.15 17.99
C ILE A 84 31.90 -12.71 19.44
N VAL A 85 32.65 -13.51 20.17
CA VAL A 85 33.35 -13.07 21.37
C VAL A 85 34.75 -13.66 21.26
N GLU A 86 35.74 -12.87 21.66
CA GLU A 86 37.18 -13.15 21.65
C GLU A 86 37.92 -12.71 20.38
N GLU A 87 38.31 -11.44 20.40
CA GLU A 87 39.72 -11.01 20.30
C GLU A 87 39.70 -9.50 20.07
N ASN A 88 40.08 -8.71 21.07
CA ASN A 88 40.87 -7.47 20.91
C ASN A 88 40.97 -6.74 22.24
N GLN A 89 41.85 -7.23 23.11
CA GLN A 89 42.27 -6.54 24.34
C GLN A 89 42.85 -5.13 24.05
N ARG A 90 43.35 -4.90 22.82
CA ARG A 90 43.82 -3.59 22.34
C ARG A 90 42.72 -2.57 22.03
N LEU A 91 41.50 -3.01 21.72
CA LEU A 91 40.37 -2.09 21.49
C LEU A 91 39.82 -1.55 22.81
N ALA A 92 39.87 -2.35 23.88
CA ALA A 92 39.43 -1.96 25.21
C ALA A 92 40.32 -0.86 25.82
N GLU A 93 41.64 -0.91 25.61
CA GLU A 93 42.55 0.12 26.13
C GLU A 93 42.40 1.48 25.43
N CYS A 94 42.10 1.49 24.12
CA CYS A 94 41.85 2.74 23.38
C CYS A 94 40.52 3.43 23.77
N LEU A 95 39.55 2.69 24.30
CA LEU A 95 38.23 3.24 24.70
C LEU A 95 38.23 3.85 26.10
N MET A 96 39.23 3.55 26.94
CA MET A 96 39.28 3.95 28.34
C MET A 96 40.05 5.26 28.58
N HIS A 97 40.54 5.93 27.54
CA HIS A 97 41.31 7.18 27.64
C HIS A 97 40.70 8.33 26.81
N HIS A 98 39.48 8.73 27.15
CA HIS A 98 38.99 10.07 26.81
C HIS A 98 38.27 10.68 28.01
N PRO A 99 38.81 11.75 28.62
CA PRO A 99 38.09 12.56 29.58
C PRO A 99 37.31 13.60 28.80
N ASP A 100 36.01 13.40 28.59
CA ASP A 100 35.08 14.49 28.25
C ASP A 100 33.63 14.01 28.38
N ASP A 101 32.82 14.79 29.09
CA ASP A 101 31.42 14.59 29.49
C ASP A 101 30.41 14.61 28.32
N GLY A 102 30.76 14.05 27.16
CA GLY A 102 29.95 14.06 25.93
C GLY A 102 29.77 12.70 25.24
N MET A 103 30.33 11.61 25.79
CA MET A 103 30.22 10.28 25.17
C MET A 103 28.83 9.65 25.35
N GLU A 104 28.05 10.08 26.35
CA GLU A 104 26.71 9.55 26.61
C GLU A 104 25.70 9.89 25.51
N GLU A 105 25.87 11.02 24.81
CA GLU A 105 24.96 11.44 23.73
C GLU A 105 25.20 10.72 22.38
N SER A 106 26.33 10.01 22.24
CA SER A 106 26.68 9.28 21.01
C SER A 106 26.16 7.84 20.96
N PHE A 107 25.63 7.31 22.08
CA PHE A 107 24.95 6.02 22.10
C PHE A 107 23.51 6.18 21.58
N LEU A 108 23.40 6.17 20.25
CA LEU A 108 22.14 6.22 19.52
C LEU A 108 21.07 5.25 20.11
N LYS A 109 20.13 5.82 20.87
CA LYS A 109 18.72 5.42 20.94
C LYS A 109 18.37 4.08 21.63
N HIS A 110 19.00 3.72 22.74
CA HIS A 110 18.37 2.72 23.62
C HIS A 110 17.31 3.40 24.51
N PRO A 111 16.05 2.94 24.49
CA PRO A 111 15.01 3.51 25.33
C PRO A 111 15.32 3.23 26.81
N THR A 112 14.94 4.14 27.71
CA THR A 112 15.05 3.88 29.15
C THR A 112 14.18 2.68 29.53
N PHE A 113 14.77 1.73 30.25
CA PHE A 113 14.11 0.50 30.69
C PHE A 113 13.47 0.64 32.07
N ASP A 114 14.16 1.31 32.98
CA ASP A 114 13.67 1.70 34.29
C ASP A 114 14.07 3.16 34.61
N GLY A 115 13.63 3.67 35.77
CA GLY A 115 13.91 5.04 36.21
C GLY A 115 15.40 5.33 36.44
N GLU A 116 16.24 4.30 36.44
CA GLU A 116 17.69 4.37 36.65
C GLU A 116 18.47 4.20 35.33
N GLY A 117 17.79 4.02 34.20
CA GLY A 117 18.44 3.90 32.88
C GLY A 117 19.23 2.61 32.68
N ARG A 118 18.97 1.56 33.48
CA ARG A 118 19.73 0.30 33.42
C ARG A 118 19.42 -0.49 32.14
N ASN A 119 20.35 -1.33 31.69
CA ASN A 119 20.14 -2.18 30.53
C ASN A 119 19.35 -3.46 30.90
N PRO A 120 18.22 -3.75 30.24
CA PRO A 120 17.41 -4.94 30.52
C PRO A 120 18.12 -6.28 30.28
N PHE A 121 19.18 -6.26 29.46
CA PHE A 121 19.94 -7.46 29.12
C PHE A 121 21.07 -7.74 30.10
N ASN A 122 21.27 -6.87 31.10
CA ASN A 122 22.22 -7.16 32.16
C ASN A 122 21.65 -8.27 33.06
N PHE A 123 22.35 -9.41 33.11
CA PHE A 123 21.94 -10.56 33.91
C PHE A 123 21.85 -10.24 35.41
N SER A 124 22.60 -9.26 35.93
CA SER A 124 22.48 -8.84 37.33
C SER A 124 21.12 -8.19 37.61
N VAL A 125 20.63 -7.36 36.69
CA VAL A 125 19.33 -6.70 36.78
C VAL A 125 18.21 -7.74 36.70
N LEU A 126 18.31 -8.68 35.76
CA LEU A 126 17.34 -9.79 35.66
C LEU A 126 17.31 -10.62 36.95
N ALA A 127 18.46 -10.89 37.56
CA ALA A 127 18.56 -11.62 38.82
C ALA A 127 17.95 -10.85 39.99
N GLU A 128 18.17 -9.54 40.09
CA GLU A 128 17.54 -8.68 41.10
C GLU A 128 16.01 -8.73 41.03
N TYR A 129 15.44 -8.58 39.83
CA TYR A 129 13.99 -8.65 39.63
C TYR A 129 13.43 -10.05 39.93
N GLN A 130 14.17 -11.12 39.60
CA GLN A 130 13.79 -12.48 39.95
C GLN A 130 13.83 -12.71 41.47
N ALA A 131 14.88 -12.24 42.15
CA ALA A 131 15.05 -12.35 43.60
C ALA A 131 13.99 -11.56 44.38
N ALA A 132 13.57 -10.40 43.88
CA ALA A 132 12.51 -9.60 44.48
C ALA A 132 11.11 -10.23 44.35
N SER A 133 10.92 -11.21 43.46
CA SER A 133 9.60 -11.78 43.17
C SER A 133 9.28 -13.02 44.02
N ALA A 134 8.56 -12.83 45.12
CA ALA A 134 8.05 -13.92 45.96
C ALA A 134 7.16 -14.91 45.18
N VAL A 135 6.42 -14.42 44.17
CA VAL A 135 5.53 -15.24 43.32
C VAL A 135 6.34 -16.19 42.44
N LEU A 136 7.46 -15.72 41.87
CA LEU A 136 8.33 -16.57 41.07
C LEU A 136 8.98 -17.65 41.94
N ALA A 137 9.45 -17.29 43.14
CA ALA A 137 10.03 -18.23 44.09
C ALA A 137 9.06 -19.37 44.42
N GLN A 138 7.79 -19.07 44.68
CA GLN A 138 6.76 -20.09 44.92
C GLN A 138 6.51 -20.98 43.68
N THR A 139 6.45 -20.38 42.49
CA THR A 139 6.17 -21.11 41.24
C THR A 139 7.27 -22.11 40.90
N VAL A 140 8.53 -21.81 41.25
CA VAL A 140 9.68 -22.71 41.09
C VAL A 140 9.58 -23.90 42.04
N VAL A 141 9.18 -23.68 43.29
CA VAL A 141 8.97 -24.75 44.28
C VAL A 141 7.84 -25.69 43.84
N ASP A 142 6.76 -25.13 43.30
CA ASP A 142 5.58 -25.90 42.88
C ASP A 142 5.83 -26.72 41.58
N ASN A 143 6.87 -26.39 40.78
CA ASN A 143 7.14 -27.01 39.48
C ASN A 143 8.64 -27.26 39.22
N LEU A 144 9.28 -27.99 40.13
CA LEU A 144 10.73 -28.31 40.09
C LEU A 144 11.20 -29.02 38.82
N GLU A 145 10.33 -29.73 38.09
CA GLU A 145 10.71 -30.46 36.87
C GLU A 145 10.92 -29.55 35.64
N ARG A 146 10.38 -28.33 35.66
CA ARG A 146 10.39 -27.43 34.48
C ARG A 146 11.17 -26.14 34.70
N PHE A 147 11.39 -25.76 35.95
CA PHE A 147 12.17 -24.59 36.32
C PHE A 147 13.49 -25.01 36.95
N PHE A 148 14.58 -24.48 36.44
CA PHE A 148 15.92 -24.74 36.95
C PHE A 148 16.73 -23.45 36.98
N LYS A 149 17.80 -23.46 37.76
CA LYS A 149 18.72 -22.33 37.86
C LYS A 149 19.93 -22.56 36.97
N LYS A 150 20.34 -21.52 36.25
CA LYS A 150 21.51 -21.56 35.36
C LYS A 150 22.35 -20.30 35.56
N MET A 151 23.66 -20.47 35.56
CA MET A 151 24.61 -19.36 35.66
C MET A 151 24.77 -18.67 34.32
N PHE A 152 24.54 -17.36 34.29
CA PHE A 152 24.82 -16.49 33.16
C PHE A 152 25.84 -15.43 33.60
N GLY A 153 27.10 -15.62 33.21
CA GLY A 153 28.21 -14.81 33.73
C GLY A 153 28.34 -14.96 35.25
N ASN A 154 28.23 -13.85 35.98
CA ASN A 154 28.31 -13.82 37.44
C ASN A 154 26.93 -13.84 38.14
N SER A 155 25.84 -14.09 37.40
CA SER A 155 24.47 -14.01 37.92
C SER A 155 23.73 -15.33 37.73
N GLU A 156 23.09 -15.81 38.79
CA GLU A 156 22.24 -17.00 38.78
C GLU A 156 20.83 -16.60 38.37
N LEU A 157 20.31 -17.16 37.26
CA LEU A 157 18.97 -16.88 36.76
C LEU A 157 18.10 -18.13 36.76
N ILE A 158 16.81 -17.91 36.98
CA ILE A 158 15.76 -18.92 36.85
C ILE A 158 15.38 -19.04 35.37
N CYS A 159 15.49 -20.26 34.85
CA CYS A 159 15.14 -20.64 33.49
C CYS A 159 13.98 -21.64 33.46
N PHE A 160 13.26 -21.66 32.35
CA PHE A 160 12.20 -22.60 32.03
C PHE A 160 12.56 -23.35 30.75
N CYS A 161 12.54 -24.68 30.79
CA CYS A 161 12.74 -25.50 29.59
C CYS A 161 11.41 -25.64 28.83
N GLN A 162 11.39 -25.19 27.58
CA GLN A 162 10.24 -25.33 26.69
C GLN A 162 10.71 -25.89 25.35
N ASN A 163 10.22 -27.08 24.97
CA ASN A 163 10.58 -27.73 23.70
C ASN A 163 12.11 -27.87 23.50
N ASP A 164 12.82 -28.32 24.54
CA ASP A 164 14.28 -28.47 24.56
C ASP A 164 15.09 -27.16 24.45
N GLU A 165 14.44 -26.00 24.59
CA GLU A 165 15.09 -24.68 24.68
C GLU A 165 15.01 -24.10 26.09
N ASP A 166 16.16 -23.64 26.61
CA ASP A 166 16.28 -22.94 27.89
C ASP A 166 15.90 -21.46 27.74
N LYS A 167 14.86 -21.00 28.43
CA LYS A 167 14.38 -19.60 28.37
C LYS A 167 14.42 -18.92 29.73
N ILE A 168 14.87 -17.66 29.78
CA ILE A 168 14.93 -16.88 31.01
C ILE A 168 13.51 -16.47 31.43
N VAL A 169 13.14 -16.75 32.68
CA VAL A 169 11.78 -16.46 33.15
C VAL A 169 11.64 -14.99 33.52
N LEU A 170 10.65 -14.30 32.94
CA LEU A 170 10.34 -12.92 33.28
C LEU A 170 9.39 -12.86 34.49
N THR A 171 9.59 -11.88 35.36
CA THR A 171 8.62 -11.56 36.42
C THR A 171 7.52 -10.65 35.90
N LYS A 172 6.38 -10.61 36.60
CA LYS A 172 5.23 -9.77 36.22
C LYS A 172 5.58 -8.27 36.15
N GLU A 173 6.49 -7.80 37.00
CA GLU A 173 6.93 -6.41 37.03
C GLU A 173 7.92 -6.06 35.92
N LEU A 174 8.73 -7.04 35.52
CA LEU A 174 9.74 -6.90 34.48
C LEU A 174 9.13 -6.92 33.08
N LEU A 175 8.10 -7.75 32.88
CA LEU A 175 7.43 -7.98 31.60
C LEU A 175 7.04 -6.69 30.85
N PRO A 176 6.24 -5.75 31.42
CA PRO A 176 5.81 -4.55 30.71
C PRO A 176 6.99 -3.64 30.34
N LYS A 177 8.00 -3.54 31.22
CA LYS A 177 9.20 -2.74 30.98
C LYS A 177 10.00 -3.30 29.81
N LEU A 178 10.18 -4.61 29.77
CA LEU A 178 10.93 -5.29 28.71
C LEU A 178 10.20 -5.21 27.37
N VAL A 179 8.89 -5.43 27.35
CA VAL A 179 8.06 -5.30 26.12
C VAL A 179 8.13 -3.87 25.57
N SER A 180 8.03 -2.85 26.43
CA SER A 180 8.18 -1.43 26.05
C SER A 180 9.57 -1.13 25.49
N PHE A 181 10.62 -1.69 26.11
CA PHE A 181 12.00 -1.54 25.63
C PHE A 181 12.18 -2.15 24.24
N TYR A 182 11.79 -3.41 24.03
CA TYR A 182 11.85 -4.07 22.71
C TYR A 182 11.04 -3.32 21.66
N HIS A 183 9.84 -2.88 22.00
CA HIS A 183 8.96 -2.14 21.08
C HIS A 183 9.61 -0.85 20.56
N LYS A 184 10.27 -0.10 21.44
CA LYS A 184 10.95 1.16 21.12
C LYS A 184 12.32 0.93 20.45
N SER A 185 13.10 -0.02 20.93
CA SER A 185 14.43 -0.33 20.38
C SER A 185 14.37 -0.87 18.96
N MET A 186 13.29 -1.58 18.62
CA MET A 186 13.00 -2.06 17.27
C MET A 186 12.18 -1.05 16.44
N ALA A 187 12.17 0.22 16.87
CA ALA A 187 11.61 1.37 16.16
C ALA A 187 10.15 1.21 15.71
N HIS A 188 9.31 0.50 16.48
CA HIS A 188 7.89 0.26 16.17
C HIS A 188 7.61 -0.46 14.83
N VAL A 189 8.65 -0.95 14.15
CA VAL A 189 8.56 -1.54 12.79
C VAL A 189 7.79 -2.85 12.81
N GLU A 190 7.90 -3.59 13.91
CA GLU A 190 7.46 -4.98 13.96
C GLU A 190 5.96 -5.14 14.21
N GLY A 191 5.37 -6.15 13.57
CA GLY A 191 4.01 -6.59 13.86
C GLY A 191 3.93 -7.31 15.21
N MET A 192 2.72 -7.45 15.75
CA MET A 192 2.46 -8.12 17.04
C MET A 192 3.13 -9.50 17.11
N ASP A 193 2.98 -10.30 16.06
CA ASP A 193 3.51 -11.68 16.03
C ASP A 193 5.05 -11.71 16.03
N HIS A 194 5.70 -10.76 15.36
CA HIS A 194 7.16 -10.73 15.28
C HIS A 194 7.78 -10.26 16.61
N LEU A 195 7.23 -9.21 17.22
CA LEU A 195 7.66 -8.76 18.55
C LEU A 195 7.46 -9.87 19.61
N GLU A 196 6.34 -10.58 19.56
CA GLU A 196 6.07 -11.73 20.42
C GLU A 196 7.12 -12.84 20.22
N GLN A 197 7.44 -13.19 18.97
CA GLN A 197 8.43 -14.22 18.66
C GLN A 197 9.84 -13.82 19.09
N THR A 198 10.26 -12.57 18.83
CA THR A 198 11.58 -12.06 19.23
C THR A 198 11.80 -12.16 20.74
N ILE A 199 10.80 -11.82 21.55
CA ILE A 199 10.88 -11.94 23.00
C ILE A 199 10.90 -13.42 23.42
N LYS A 200 10.08 -14.26 22.79
CA LYS A 200 9.99 -15.71 23.07
C LYS A 200 11.23 -16.51 22.68
N THR A 201 12.16 -15.95 21.91
CA THR A 201 13.44 -16.60 21.60
C THR A 201 14.29 -16.78 22.86
N HIS A 202 14.33 -15.78 23.74
CA HIS A 202 15.21 -15.78 24.92
C HIS A 202 14.45 -15.80 26.25
N PHE A 203 13.19 -15.35 26.25
CA PHE A 203 12.43 -15.14 27.48
C PHE A 203 11.13 -15.93 27.52
N TYR A 204 10.72 -16.31 28.73
CA TYR A 204 9.48 -17.02 28.98
C TYR A 204 8.60 -16.28 30.00
N HIS A 205 7.34 -16.03 29.63
CA HIS A 205 6.25 -15.67 30.53
C HIS A 205 4.91 -15.92 29.85
N ARG A 206 3.90 -16.38 30.61
CA ARG A 206 2.57 -16.75 30.06
C ARG A 206 1.84 -15.55 29.42
N GLY A 207 2.04 -14.36 29.96
CA GLY A 207 1.36 -13.12 29.54
C GLY A 207 2.08 -12.28 28.47
N ILE A 208 3.14 -12.79 27.80
CA ILE A 208 3.88 -12.00 26.78
C ILE A 208 2.94 -11.47 25.70
N ARG A 209 2.05 -12.31 25.18
CA ARG A 209 1.15 -11.95 24.07
C ARG A 209 0.18 -10.83 24.45
N ASP A 210 -0.40 -10.90 25.64
CA ASP A 210 -1.38 -9.92 26.12
C ASP A 210 -0.70 -8.57 26.38
N GLU A 211 0.51 -8.57 26.95
CA GLU A 211 1.27 -7.35 27.19
C GLU A 211 1.77 -6.71 25.88
N VAL A 212 2.23 -7.53 24.92
CA VAL A 212 2.60 -7.05 23.56
C VAL A 212 1.40 -6.40 22.86
N ARG A 213 0.21 -7.03 22.95
CA ARG A 213 -1.02 -6.45 22.39
C ARG A 213 -1.32 -5.08 23.01
N LYS A 214 -1.37 -5.04 24.35
CA LYS A 214 -1.64 -3.81 25.12
C LYS A 214 -0.65 -2.70 24.77
N GLN A 215 0.64 -3.00 24.68
CA GLN A 215 1.68 -2.02 24.33
C GLN A 215 1.49 -1.44 22.92
N ILE A 216 1.11 -2.27 21.94
CA ILE A 216 0.91 -1.82 20.56
C ILE A 216 -0.38 -0.99 20.42
N GLU A 217 -1.46 -1.40 21.09
CA GLU A 217 -2.76 -0.70 21.07
C GLU A 217 -2.67 0.68 21.73
N GLN A 218 -1.89 0.82 22.80
CA GLN A 218 -1.66 2.10 23.49
C GLN A 218 -0.61 2.99 22.81
N CYS A 219 0.09 2.49 21.78
CA CYS A 219 1.15 3.24 21.11
C CYS A 219 0.59 4.16 20.02
N GLU A 220 0.60 5.47 20.29
CA GLU A 220 0.15 6.52 19.37
C GLU A 220 0.91 6.50 18.03
N ALA A 221 2.24 6.28 18.06
CA ALA A 221 3.06 6.22 16.85
C ALA A 221 2.69 5.02 15.95
N CYS A 222 2.31 3.88 16.55
CA CYS A 222 1.79 2.74 15.81
C CYS A 222 0.41 3.03 15.24
N ALA A 223 -0.50 3.61 16.04
CA ALA A 223 -1.86 3.92 15.63
C ALA A 223 -1.90 4.87 14.42
N LYS A 224 -1.03 5.89 14.38
CA LYS A 224 -1.01 6.90 13.30
C LYS A 224 -0.38 6.42 11.99
N ASN A 225 0.55 5.46 12.06
CA ASN A 225 1.39 5.06 10.92
C ASN A 225 1.11 3.65 10.38
N LYS A 226 0.62 2.72 11.22
CA LYS A 226 0.32 1.37 10.76
C LYS A 226 -0.98 1.38 9.98
N ARG A 227 -0.95 0.81 8.77
CA ARG A 227 -2.16 0.62 7.97
C ARG A 227 -3.04 -0.46 8.59
N ALA A 228 -4.29 -0.11 8.89
CA ALA A 228 -5.30 -1.10 9.26
C ALA A 228 -5.44 -2.14 8.13
N ARG A 229 -5.35 -3.43 8.48
CA ARG A 229 -5.49 -4.54 7.53
C ARG A 229 -6.95 -4.81 7.12
N ARG A 230 -7.90 -4.42 7.96
CA ARG A 230 -9.35 -4.57 7.71
C ARG A 230 -10.04 -3.23 7.89
N ALA A 231 -11.01 -2.94 7.03
CA ALA A 231 -11.85 -1.77 7.17
C ALA A 231 -12.97 -2.07 8.18
N TYR A 232 -13.25 -1.10 9.05
CA TYR A 232 -14.40 -1.12 9.96
C TYR A 232 -15.64 -0.57 9.26
N GLY A 233 -16.81 -0.99 9.75
CA GLY A 233 -18.11 -0.56 9.25
C GLY A 233 -18.48 -1.24 7.94
N GLU A 234 -19.65 -1.87 7.94
CA GLU A 234 -20.22 -2.40 6.72
C GLU A 234 -20.55 -1.26 5.74
N SER A 235 -20.35 -1.51 4.44
CA SER A 235 -20.87 -0.57 3.45
C SER A 235 -22.39 -0.61 3.49
N ALA A 236 -23.02 0.56 3.48
CA ALA A 236 -24.48 0.66 3.41
C ALA A 236 -25.03 -0.05 2.15
N PRO A 237 -26.22 -0.67 2.24
CA PRO A 237 -26.97 -1.10 1.08
C PRO A 237 -27.19 0.06 0.12
N CYS A 238 -27.22 -0.24 -1.17
CA CYS A 238 -27.50 0.77 -2.18
C CYS A 238 -28.42 0.16 -3.23
N ASP A 239 -29.49 0.88 -3.54
CA ASP A 239 -30.52 0.42 -4.45
C ASP A 239 -30.17 0.80 -5.88
N ALA A 240 -30.34 -0.14 -6.81
CA ALA A 240 -30.20 0.12 -8.22
C ALA A 240 -31.35 1.03 -8.69
N THR A 241 -31.01 2.16 -9.31
CA THR A 241 -31.99 3.11 -9.89
C THR A 241 -32.93 2.38 -10.85
N ALA A 242 -34.23 2.57 -10.66
CA ALA A 242 -35.29 1.77 -11.29
C ALA A 242 -35.84 2.37 -12.59
N MET A 243 -35.67 3.67 -12.79
CA MET A 243 -36.32 4.38 -13.89
C MET A 243 -35.28 5.14 -14.74
N PRO A 244 -35.28 4.91 -16.07
CA PRO A 244 -34.49 5.69 -17.01
C PRO A 244 -34.80 7.18 -16.90
N TRP A 245 -33.79 8.00 -17.16
CA TRP A 245 -33.90 9.46 -17.25
C TRP A 245 -34.22 10.19 -15.93
N GLN A 246 -34.44 9.50 -14.80
CA GLN A 246 -34.71 10.17 -13.53
C GLN A 246 -33.48 10.85 -12.94
N GLU A 247 -32.33 10.19 -13.05
CA GLU A 247 -31.06 10.65 -12.51
C GLU A 247 -30.04 10.74 -13.65
N VAL A 248 -29.17 11.73 -13.61
CA VAL A 248 -27.97 11.81 -14.45
C VAL A 248 -26.76 12.03 -13.57
N HIS A 249 -25.72 11.24 -13.80
CA HIS A 249 -24.46 11.33 -13.09
C HIS A 249 -23.45 12.01 -14.01
N CYS A 250 -22.92 13.16 -13.58
CA CYS A 250 -21.89 13.87 -14.32
C CYS A 250 -20.54 13.74 -13.62
N ASP A 251 -19.50 13.49 -14.41
CA ASP A 251 -18.13 13.36 -13.93
C ASP A 251 -17.14 13.88 -14.97
N THR A 252 -15.98 14.37 -14.53
CA THR A 252 -14.95 14.93 -15.41
C THR A 252 -13.71 14.04 -15.42
N ILE A 253 -13.28 13.65 -16.61
CA ILE A 253 -12.09 12.81 -16.81
C ILE A 253 -10.96 13.55 -17.52
N GLY A 254 -9.73 13.16 -17.21
CA GLY A 254 -8.52 13.81 -17.69
C GLY A 254 -7.63 14.27 -16.53
N PRO A 255 -6.69 15.20 -16.78
CA PRO A 255 -6.40 15.83 -18.08
C PRO A 255 -5.67 14.88 -19.05
N TRP A 256 -5.95 15.01 -20.34
CA TRP A 256 -5.18 14.37 -21.41
C TRP A 256 -4.55 15.41 -22.32
N THR A 257 -3.40 15.07 -22.90
CA THR A 257 -2.64 15.97 -23.78
C THR A 257 -2.47 15.34 -25.15
N ILE A 258 -3.06 15.97 -26.17
CA ILE A 258 -2.91 15.63 -27.60
C ILE A 258 -2.71 16.95 -28.35
N GLU A 259 -1.48 17.45 -28.43
CA GLU A 259 -1.12 18.83 -28.86
C GLU A 259 -1.75 19.98 -28.02
N LEU A 260 -2.84 19.69 -27.32
CA LEU A 260 -3.67 20.52 -26.45
C LEU A 260 -4.02 19.67 -25.23
N THR A 261 -3.99 20.29 -24.05
CA THR A 261 -4.49 19.67 -22.82
C THR A 261 -5.99 19.92 -22.69
N PHE A 262 -6.77 18.86 -22.53
CA PHE A 262 -8.22 18.93 -22.36
C PHE A 262 -8.69 17.93 -21.29
N ASN A 263 -9.87 18.18 -20.74
CA ASN A 263 -10.64 17.23 -19.96
C ASN A 263 -11.84 16.78 -20.79
N ALA A 264 -12.58 15.76 -20.35
CA ALA A 264 -13.87 15.43 -20.93
C ALA A 264 -14.93 15.33 -19.84
N MET A 265 -16.08 15.96 -20.07
CA MET A 265 -17.28 15.79 -19.26
C MET A 265 -17.98 14.50 -19.70
N THR A 266 -18.32 13.65 -18.75
CA THR A 266 -19.10 12.44 -18.95
C THR A 266 -20.45 12.59 -18.26
N MET A 267 -21.52 12.17 -18.94
CA MET A 267 -22.88 12.17 -18.40
C MET A 267 -23.49 10.80 -18.61
N VAL A 268 -23.95 10.19 -17.52
CA VAL A 268 -24.43 8.81 -17.50
C VAL A 268 -25.80 8.72 -16.85
N ASP A 269 -26.74 8.07 -17.52
CA ASP A 269 -27.97 7.59 -16.87
C ASP A 269 -27.67 6.26 -16.15
N PRO A 270 -27.74 6.17 -14.81
CA PRO A 270 -27.43 4.94 -14.08
C PRO A 270 -28.40 3.79 -14.42
N CYS A 271 -29.61 4.08 -14.92
CA CYS A 271 -30.59 3.05 -15.27
C CYS A 271 -30.34 2.43 -16.66
N THR A 272 -29.98 3.20 -17.69
CA THR A 272 -29.67 2.63 -19.01
C THR A 272 -28.19 2.37 -19.23
N THR A 273 -27.33 2.98 -18.38
CA THR A 273 -25.88 3.15 -18.56
C THR A 273 -25.51 3.85 -19.88
N LEU A 274 -26.46 4.60 -20.45
CA LEU A 274 -26.25 5.46 -21.61
C LEU A 274 -25.22 6.54 -21.24
N LEU A 275 -24.21 6.69 -22.10
CA LEU A 275 -23.07 7.56 -21.87
C LEU A 275 -22.98 8.63 -22.96
N GLU A 276 -22.90 9.87 -22.53
CA GLU A 276 -22.46 11.03 -23.31
C GLU A 276 -21.06 11.46 -22.85
N ILE A 277 -20.21 11.84 -23.79
CA ILE A 277 -18.85 12.34 -23.53
C ILE A 277 -18.61 13.56 -24.40
N VAL A 278 -18.21 14.66 -23.78
CA VAL A 278 -17.96 15.93 -24.48
C VAL A 278 -16.64 16.51 -23.98
N PRO A 279 -15.74 16.97 -24.87
CA PRO A 279 -14.49 17.60 -24.44
C PRO A 279 -14.77 18.91 -23.70
N LEU A 280 -14.00 19.16 -22.65
CA LEU A 280 -14.04 20.33 -21.79
C LEU A 280 -12.63 20.95 -21.77
N MET A 281 -12.49 22.13 -22.35
CA MET A 281 -11.20 22.80 -22.49
C MET A 281 -10.84 23.56 -21.22
N ARG A 282 -11.82 24.23 -20.60
CA ARG A 282 -11.63 24.91 -19.31
C ARG A 282 -12.49 24.24 -18.24
N ARG A 283 -11.87 23.92 -17.11
CA ARG A 283 -12.55 23.32 -15.95
C ARG A 283 -13.28 24.38 -15.11
N THR A 284 -14.14 25.17 -15.76
CA THR A 284 -14.96 26.22 -15.15
C THR A 284 -16.40 25.77 -15.01
N SER A 285 -17.15 26.41 -14.11
CA SER A 285 -18.55 26.05 -13.88
C SER A 285 -19.46 26.47 -15.03
N GLU A 286 -19.20 27.63 -15.65
CA GLU A 286 -19.87 28.12 -16.86
C GLU A 286 -19.78 27.12 -18.01
N GLU A 287 -18.57 26.64 -18.34
CA GLU A 287 -18.36 25.73 -19.46
C GLU A 287 -18.99 24.36 -19.17
N GLY A 288 -18.86 23.86 -17.93
CA GLY A 288 -19.53 22.63 -17.50
C GLY A 288 -21.06 22.73 -17.57
N ALA A 289 -21.64 23.87 -17.19
CA ALA A 289 -23.07 24.12 -17.25
C ALA A 289 -23.57 24.14 -18.71
N GLY A 290 -22.91 24.90 -19.58
CA GLY A 290 -23.27 24.99 -20.99
C GLY A 290 -23.19 23.64 -21.70
N VAL A 291 -22.09 22.90 -21.48
CA VAL A 291 -21.93 21.56 -22.07
C VAL A 291 -23.06 20.64 -21.66
N VAL A 292 -23.42 20.55 -20.37
CA VAL A 292 -24.48 19.64 -19.91
C VAL A 292 -25.87 20.10 -20.38
N GLU A 293 -26.12 21.40 -20.44
CA GLU A 293 -27.37 21.95 -20.98
C GLU A 293 -27.57 21.59 -22.46
N ASP A 294 -26.56 21.83 -23.30
CA ASP A 294 -26.61 21.62 -24.75
C ASP A 294 -26.67 20.15 -25.16
N THR A 295 -26.16 19.26 -24.32
CA THR A 295 -25.96 17.84 -24.69
C THR A 295 -26.94 16.92 -24.01
N TRP A 296 -27.30 17.17 -22.74
CA TRP A 296 -28.27 16.33 -22.03
C TRP A 296 -29.66 16.96 -22.02
N PHE A 297 -29.79 18.16 -21.47
CA PHE A 297 -31.10 18.82 -21.31
C PHE A 297 -31.77 19.17 -22.65
N ALA A 298 -31.00 19.41 -23.70
CA ALA A 298 -31.52 19.67 -25.04
C ALA A 298 -31.87 18.41 -25.85
N ARG A 299 -31.31 17.24 -25.52
CA ARG A 299 -31.44 16.01 -26.33
C ARG A 299 -32.29 14.92 -25.70
N TYR A 300 -32.37 14.88 -24.37
CA TYR A 300 -33.02 13.81 -23.62
C TYR A 300 -34.11 14.33 -22.69
N PRO A 301 -35.00 13.45 -22.19
CA PRO A 301 -35.97 13.83 -21.16
C PRO A 301 -35.28 14.46 -19.94
N ARG A 302 -35.93 15.47 -19.36
CA ARG A 302 -35.37 16.22 -18.23
C ARG A 302 -35.26 15.35 -16.98
N PRO A 303 -34.07 15.24 -16.36
CA PRO A 303 -33.91 14.50 -15.13
C PRO A 303 -34.56 15.22 -13.95
N THR A 304 -34.95 14.45 -12.94
CA THR A 304 -35.39 14.99 -11.64
C THR A 304 -34.17 15.35 -10.78
N LYS A 305 -33.05 14.66 -10.98
CA LYS A 305 -31.86 14.80 -10.15
C LYS A 305 -30.57 14.71 -10.95
N VAL A 306 -29.62 15.57 -10.62
CA VAL A 306 -28.27 15.58 -11.18
C VAL A 306 -27.28 15.28 -10.05
N VAL A 307 -26.45 14.25 -10.23
CA VAL A 307 -25.45 13.84 -9.23
C VAL A 307 -24.05 14.14 -9.77
N THR A 308 -23.24 14.87 -9.01
CA THR A 308 -21.86 15.21 -9.41
C THR A 308 -20.90 15.06 -8.24
N ASP A 309 -19.59 15.06 -8.50
CA ASP A 309 -18.60 15.22 -7.44
C ASP A 309 -18.49 16.70 -6.98
N ASN A 310 -17.54 16.98 -6.08
CA ASN A 310 -17.27 18.34 -5.58
C ASN A 310 -16.25 19.10 -6.44
N GLY A 311 -16.22 18.83 -7.75
CA GLY A 311 -15.37 19.50 -8.72
C GLY A 311 -15.69 21.00 -8.88
N PRO A 312 -14.69 21.84 -9.24
CA PRO A 312 -14.89 23.27 -9.50
C PRO A 312 -15.86 23.57 -10.65
N GLU A 313 -15.99 22.66 -11.62
CA GLU A 313 -16.96 22.71 -12.72
C GLU A 313 -18.42 22.54 -12.26
N PHE A 314 -18.66 21.96 -11.08
CA PHE A 314 -20.01 21.70 -10.54
C PHE A 314 -20.42 22.68 -9.43
N LYS A 315 -19.89 23.90 -9.49
CA LYS A 315 -20.16 24.98 -8.52
C LYS A 315 -21.39 25.81 -8.92
N LEU A 316 -21.40 27.09 -8.55
CA LEU A 316 -22.58 27.95 -8.50
C LEU A 316 -23.34 28.05 -9.85
N GLU A 317 -22.63 28.23 -10.96
CA GLU A 317 -23.26 28.39 -12.29
C GLU A 317 -23.93 27.08 -12.74
N PHE A 318 -23.26 25.95 -12.50
CA PHE A 318 -23.82 24.63 -12.77
C PHE A 318 -25.07 24.36 -11.94
N ILE A 319 -25.02 24.63 -10.64
CA ILE A 319 -26.18 24.45 -9.74
C ILE A 319 -27.34 25.36 -10.16
N ALA A 320 -27.05 26.60 -10.56
CA ALA A 320 -28.06 27.52 -11.06
C ALA A 320 -28.71 27.01 -12.35
N MET A 321 -27.93 26.47 -13.30
CA MET A 321 -28.44 25.84 -14.53
C MET A 321 -29.34 24.65 -14.20
N VAL A 322 -28.92 23.76 -13.29
CA VAL A 322 -29.70 22.57 -12.89
C VAL A 322 -31.03 23.00 -12.25
N LYS A 323 -31.01 23.98 -11.36
CA LYS A 323 -32.22 24.51 -10.70
C LYS A 323 -33.15 25.20 -11.70
N LYS A 324 -32.62 25.99 -12.64
CA LYS A 324 -33.38 26.65 -13.71
C LYS A 324 -34.11 25.63 -14.58
N ASN A 325 -33.50 24.47 -14.82
CA ASN A 325 -34.08 23.39 -15.61
C ASN A 325 -35.05 22.49 -14.82
N GLY A 326 -35.28 22.77 -13.53
CA GLY A 326 -36.27 22.09 -12.69
C GLY A 326 -35.76 20.82 -12.00
N ALA A 327 -34.44 20.57 -12.00
CA ALA A 327 -33.83 19.41 -11.38
C ALA A 327 -33.16 19.76 -10.03
N VAL A 328 -32.95 18.74 -9.19
CA VAL A 328 -32.25 18.88 -7.91
C VAL A 328 -30.81 18.39 -8.06
N HIS A 329 -29.85 19.25 -7.73
CA HIS A 329 -28.44 18.88 -7.67
C HIS A 329 -28.12 18.17 -6.36
N ARG A 330 -27.34 17.08 -6.41
CA ARG A 330 -26.76 16.41 -5.24
C ARG A 330 -25.29 16.08 -5.46
N TYR A 331 -24.49 16.28 -4.43
CA TYR A 331 -23.12 15.77 -4.42
C TYR A 331 -23.10 14.25 -4.21
N SER A 332 -22.21 13.57 -4.93
CA SER A 332 -21.90 12.18 -4.71
C SER A 332 -21.22 12.02 -3.34
N SER A 333 -21.55 10.94 -2.63
CA SER A 333 -20.79 10.60 -1.43
C SER A 333 -19.39 10.13 -1.88
N PRO A 334 -18.31 10.41 -1.12
CA PRO A 334 -16.95 9.94 -1.44
C PRO A 334 -16.79 8.42 -1.57
N ARG A 335 -17.86 7.65 -1.32
CA ARG A 335 -17.92 6.19 -1.37
C ARG A 335 -19.27 5.71 -1.89
N ASN A 336 -19.67 6.09 -3.10
CA ASN A 336 -20.73 5.36 -3.80
C ASN A 336 -20.14 4.32 -4.76
N PRO A 337 -19.91 3.06 -4.30
CA PRO A 337 -19.24 2.04 -5.11
C PRO A 337 -20.01 1.65 -6.38
N GLN A 338 -21.31 1.93 -6.49
CA GLN A 338 -22.12 1.45 -7.63
C GLN A 338 -21.93 2.28 -8.91
N GLY A 339 -22.10 3.60 -8.80
CA GLY A 339 -21.92 4.52 -9.92
C GLY A 339 -20.45 4.53 -10.36
N ASN A 340 -19.54 4.59 -9.38
CA ASN A 340 -18.11 4.71 -9.65
C ASN A 340 -17.55 3.45 -10.35
N LEU A 341 -17.94 2.23 -9.98
CA LEU A 341 -17.33 1.02 -10.57
C LEU A 341 -17.64 0.81 -12.06
N MET A 342 -18.81 1.23 -12.54
CA MET A 342 -19.14 1.15 -13.97
C MET A 342 -18.50 2.30 -14.75
N ILE A 343 -18.60 3.50 -14.19
CA ILE A 343 -18.05 4.73 -14.77
C ILE A 343 -16.52 4.64 -14.86
N GLU A 344 -15.82 4.16 -13.82
CA GLU A 344 -14.36 3.99 -13.81
C GLU A 344 -13.86 3.03 -14.90
N ARG A 345 -14.57 1.91 -15.13
CA ARG A 345 -14.21 0.98 -16.22
C ARG A 345 -14.40 1.61 -17.58
N THR A 346 -15.48 2.35 -17.75
CA THR A 346 -15.75 3.11 -18.96
C THR A 346 -14.69 4.20 -19.20
N HIS A 347 -14.29 4.92 -18.16
CA HIS A 347 -13.20 5.91 -18.20
C HIS A 347 -11.87 5.28 -18.62
N GLN A 348 -11.53 4.10 -18.09
CA GLN A 348 -10.34 3.36 -18.49
C GLN A 348 -10.39 2.94 -19.98
N ALA A 349 -11.54 2.46 -20.44
CA ALA A 349 -11.75 2.09 -21.83
C ALA A 349 -11.60 3.30 -22.77
N ILE A 350 -12.19 4.45 -22.42
CA ILE A 350 -12.03 5.72 -23.16
C ILE A 350 -10.55 6.10 -23.26
N GLY A 351 -9.82 6.05 -22.14
CA GLY A 351 -8.38 6.32 -22.13
C GLY A 351 -7.55 5.34 -22.96
N GLN A 352 -7.99 4.08 -23.10
CA GLN A 352 -7.35 3.12 -24.00
C GLN A 352 -7.62 3.45 -25.47
N VAL A 353 -8.86 3.75 -25.85
CA VAL A 353 -9.22 4.15 -27.22
C VAL A 353 -8.48 5.42 -27.64
N LEU A 354 -8.44 6.43 -26.77
CA LEU A 354 -7.66 7.66 -26.99
C LEU A 354 -6.19 7.35 -27.28
N ARG A 355 -5.54 6.50 -26.47
CA ARG A 355 -4.14 6.12 -26.70
C ARG A 355 -3.93 5.42 -28.04
N THR A 356 -4.82 4.49 -28.41
CA THR A 356 -4.70 3.77 -29.68
C THR A 356 -4.84 4.71 -30.86
N ILE A 357 -5.86 5.58 -30.88
CA ILE A 357 -6.12 6.47 -32.02
C ILE A 357 -5.04 7.54 -32.16
N VAL A 358 -4.53 8.09 -31.05
CA VAL A 358 -3.42 9.06 -31.07
C VAL A 358 -2.18 8.45 -31.73
N VAL A 359 -1.82 7.22 -31.36
CA VAL A 359 -0.67 6.52 -31.97
C VAL A 359 -0.91 6.21 -33.44
N SER A 360 -2.12 5.82 -33.83
CA SER A 360 -2.43 5.47 -35.22
C SER A 360 -2.47 6.67 -36.17
N ARG A 361 -2.87 7.85 -35.69
CA ARG A 361 -3.08 9.02 -36.54
C ARG A 361 -1.96 10.07 -36.49
N ASP A 362 -1.19 10.12 -35.40
CA ASP A 362 -0.06 11.07 -35.23
C ASP A 362 -0.44 12.53 -35.58
N PRO A 363 -1.31 13.19 -34.79
CA PRO A 363 -1.77 14.55 -35.10
C PRO A 363 -0.61 15.55 -35.03
N LYS A 364 -0.33 16.25 -36.13
CA LYS A 364 0.81 17.17 -36.25
C LYS A 364 0.45 18.65 -36.03
N SER A 365 -0.83 18.95 -35.86
CA SER A 365 -1.34 20.31 -35.65
C SER A 365 -2.46 20.33 -34.60
N VAL A 366 -2.67 21.49 -33.98
CA VAL A 366 -3.74 21.69 -32.98
C VAL A 366 -5.13 21.45 -33.61
N ALA A 367 -5.35 21.88 -34.86
CA ALA A 367 -6.61 21.68 -35.57
C ALA A 367 -6.88 20.18 -35.82
N ASP A 368 -5.86 19.43 -36.23
CA ASP A 368 -5.95 17.98 -36.39
C ASP A 368 -6.18 17.29 -35.03
N GLY A 369 -5.55 17.78 -33.97
CA GLY A 369 -5.75 17.31 -32.60
C GLY A 369 -7.22 17.43 -32.17
N ILE A 370 -7.86 18.58 -32.37
CA ILE A 370 -9.28 18.80 -32.02
C ILE A 370 -10.19 17.83 -32.79
N LYS A 371 -9.92 17.61 -34.08
CA LYS A 371 -10.67 16.67 -34.91
C LYS A 371 -10.50 15.23 -34.42
N VAL A 372 -9.27 14.82 -34.11
CA VAL A 372 -8.96 13.50 -33.56
C VAL A 372 -9.66 13.29 -32.22
N ILE A 373 -9.65 14.29 -31.33
CA ILE A 373 -10.37 14.23 -30.05
C ILE A 373 -11.86 14.00 -30.28
N SER A 374 -12.50 14.82 -31.12
CA SER A 374 -13.94 14.73 -31.38
C SER A 374 -14.34 13.39 -31.98
N GLU A 375 -13.60 12.90 -32.98
CA GLU A 375 -13.85 11.61 -33.61
C GLU A 375 -13.61 10.43 -32.66
N THR A 376 -12.58 10.54 -31.81
CA THR A 376 -12.27 9.49 -30.83
C THR A 376 -13.35 9.39 -29.76
N LEU A 377 -13.78 10.53 -29.22
CA LEU A 377 -14.84 10.55 -28.21
C LEU A 377 -16.17 10.04 -28.81
N ALA A 378 -16.51 10.43 -30.04
CA ALA A 378 -17.66 9.89 -30.75
C ALA A 378 -17.58 8.37 -30.95
N THR A 379 -16.41 7.86 -31.35
CA THR A 379 -16.18 6.42 -31.54
C THR A 379 -16.28 5.67 -30.20
N ALA A 380 -15.70 6.21 -29.13
CA ALA A 380 -15.76 5.62 -27.80
C ALA A 380 -17.20 5.60 -27.25
N MET A 381 -17.97 6.68 -27.45
CA MET A 381 -19.39 6.71 -27.11
C MET A 381 -20.18 5.64 -27.86
N HIS A 382 -20.01 5.56 -29.19
CA HIS A 382 -20.72 4.57 -30.00
C HIS A 382 -20.35 3.14 -29.55
N ALA A 383 -19.06 2.85 -29.38
CA ALA A 383 -18.58 1.55 -28.91
C ALA A 383 -19.19 1.17 -27.55
N HIS A 384 -19.23 2.09 -26.58
CA HIS A 384 -19.87 1.84 -25.28
C HIS A 384 -21.37 1.57 -25.42
N ARG A 385 -22.08 2.35 -26.26
CA ARG A 385 -23.53 2.20 -26.49
C ARG A 385 -23.91 0.89 -27.17
N CYS A 386 -23.04 0.35 -28.01
CA CYS A 386 -23.27 -0.92 -28.72
C CYS A 386 -22.70 -2.14 -27.98
N SER A 387 -21.90 -1.94 -26.93
CA SER A 387 -21.27 -3.04 -26.21
C SER A 387 -22.24 -3.67 -25.21
N VAL A 388 -22.34 -5.01 -25.27
CA VAL A 388 -23.15 -5.78 -24.33
C VAL A 388 -22.57 -5.69 -22.92
N GLN A 389 -23.41 -5.39 -21.93
CA GLN A 389 -22.99 -5.30 -20.54
C GLN A 389 -23.68 -6.37 -19.68
N SER A 390 -22.90 -7.16 -18.95
CA SER A 390 -23.45 -8.20 -18.07
C SER A 390 -24.29 -7.62 -16.92
N THR A 391 -24.01 -6.39 -16.49
CA THR A 391 -24.86 -5.64 -15.55
C THR A 391 -26.20 -5.28 -16.14
N ASN A 392 -26.31 -5.14 -17.47
CA ASN A 392 -27.54 -4.79 -18.16
C ASN A 392 -28.30 -6.05 -18.60
N ALA A 393 -28.12 -7.17 -17.89
CA ALA A 393 -28.64 -8.47 -18.28
C ALA A 393 -28.28 -8.84 -19.73
N TYR A 394 -27.04 -8.51 -20.14
CA TYR A 394 -26.51 -8.73 -21.49
C TYR A 394 -27.20 -7.92 -22.60
N LEU A 395 -27.82 -6.80 -22.25
CA LEU A 395 -28.27 -5.79 -23.20
C LEU A 395 -27.24 -4.68 -23.36
N THR A 396 -27.31 -3.97 -24.48
CA THR A 396 -26.46 -2.80 -24.75
C THR A 396 -27.12 -1.54 -24.18
N PRO A 397 -26.34 -0.53 -23.76
CA PRO A 397 -26.90 0.73 -23.25
C PRO A 397 -27.82 1.43 -24.27
N GLY A 398 -27.44 1.40 -25.56
CA GLY A 398 -28.27 1.96 -26.63
C GLY A 398 -29.61 1.23 -26.78
N ALA A 399 -29.60 -0.09 -26.67
CA ALA A 399 -30.83 -0.89 -26.69
C ALA A 399 -31.78 -0.55 -25.53
N LEU A 400 -31.24 -0.32 -24.33
CA LEU A 400 -32.05 0.06 -23.17
C LEU A 400 -32.63 1.47 -23.30
N ALA A 401 -31.86 2.43 -23.84
CA ALA A 401 -32.29 3.81 -23.98
C ALA A 401 -33.29 4.00 -25.14
N PHE A 402 -33.01 3.40 -26.30
CA PHE A 402 -33.75 3.65 -27.54
C PHE A 402 -34.68 2.51 -27.96
N LYS A 403 -34.65 1.38 -27.25
CA LYS A 403 -35.43 0.15 -27.58
C LYS A 403 -35.14 -0.38 -28.98
N ARG A 404 -33.94 -0.12 -29.50
CA ARG A 404 -33.47 -0.54 -30.82
C ARG A 404 -31.98 -0.88 -30.76
N ASP A 405 -31.54 -1.77 -31.62
CA ASP A 405 -30.11 -2.00 -31.79
C ASP A 405 -29.43 -0.78 -32.43
N MET A 406 -28.15 -0.56 -32.10
CA MET A 406 -27.39 0.61 -32.55
C MET A 406 -26.61 0.37 -33.84
N PHE A 407 -26.40 -0.89 -34.24
CA PHE A 407 -25.79 -1.26 -35.52
C PHE A 407 -26.86 -1.54 -36.59
N LEU A 408 -27.92 -2.25 -36.21
CA LEU A 408 -29.02 -2.63 -37.06
C LEU A 408 -30.29 -1.97 -36.55
N ASP A 409 -31.13 -1.47 -37.44
CA ASP A 409 -32.37 -0.80 -37.07
C ASP A 409 -33.48 -1.80 -36.67
N ILE A 410 -33.21 -2.61 -35.64
CA ILE A 410 -34.04 -3.72 -35.18
C ILE A 410 -34.61 -3.37 -33.80
N PRO A 411 -35.94 -3.48 -33.60
CA PRO A 411 -36.53 -3.24 -32.28
C PRO A 411 -36.06 -4.29 -31.27
N ILE A 412 -35.67 -3.82 -30.08
CA ILE A 412 -35.29 -4.66 -28.94
C ILE A 412 -36.30 -4.42 -27.82
N TYR A 413 -36.91 -5.51 -27.35
CA TYR A 413 -37.78 -5.50 -26.18
C TYR A 413 -36.96 -5.82 -24.93
N ALA A 414 -36.88 -4.86 -24.03
CA ALA A 414 -36.20 -5.02 -22.74
C ALA A 414 -37.18 -4.75 -21.59
N ASP A 415 -37.29 -5.71 -20.68
CA ASP A 415 -37.99 -5.50 -19.41
C ASP A 415 -37.05 -4.80 -18.43
N ILE A 416 -37.26 -3.49 -18.26
CA ILE A 416 -36.46 -2.62 -17.38
C ILE A 416 -36.50 -3.12 -15.93
N LEU A 417 -37.64 -3.65 -15.46
CA LEU A 417 -37.77 -4.17 -14.10
C LEU A 417 -36.97 -5.45 -13.93
N ALA A 418 -36.96 -6.33 -14.93
CA ALA A 418 -36.11 -7.52 -14.91
C ALA A 418 -34.61 -7.17 -14.90
N VAL A 419 -34.20 -6.19 -15.72
CA VAL A 419 -32.82 -5.68 -15.76
C VAL A 419 -32.43 -5.08 -14.40
N GLN A 420 -33.33 -4.31 -13.78
CA GLN A 420 -33.12 -3.73 -12.45
C GLN A 420 -32.93 -4.83 -11.39
N ARG A 421 -33.81 -5.84 -11.33
CA ARG A 421 -33.70 -6.96 -10.37
C ARG A 421 -32.37 -7.71 -10.54
N HIS A 422 -31.95 -7.92 -11.79
CA HIS A 422 -30.66 -8.52 -12.10
C HIS A 422 -29.49 -7.68 -11.56
N ARG A 423 -29.53 -6.35 -11.78
CA ARG A 423 -28.53 -5.43 -11.21
C ARG A 423 -28.51 -5.44 -9.70
N GLN A 424 -29.67 -5.41 -9.06
CA GLN A 424 -29.77 -5.46 -7.60
C GLN A 424 -29.13 -6.74 -7.06
N SER A 425 -29.43 -7.91 -7.67
CA SER A 425 -28.80 -9.17 -7.30
C SER A 425 -27.27 -9.14 -7.43
N LEU A 426 -26.73 -8.50 -8.48
CA LEU A 426 -25.29 -8.34 -8.66
C LEU A 426 -24.68 -7.38 -7.62
N VAL A 427 -25.38 -6.31 -7.29
CA VAL A 427 -25.01 -5.35 -6.25
C VAL A 427 -24.93 -6.06 -4.91
N ASP A 428 -25.98 -6.77 -4.51
CA ASP A 428 -26.07 -7.40 -3.19
C ASP A 428 -24.96 -8.45 -3.04
N LYS A 429 -24.71 -9.24 -4.09
CA LYS A 429 -23.59 -10.20 -4.13
C LYS A 429 -22.23 -9.53 -3.97
N ARG A 430 -22.01 -8.35 -4.58
CA ARG A 430 -20.76 -7.60 -4.43
C ARG A 430 -20.64 -7.00 -3.03
N LEU A 431 -21.73 -6.48 -2.48
CA LEU A 431 -21.79 -5.89 -1.15
C LEU A 431 -21.47 -6.96 -0.09
N LEU A 432 -22.10 -8.13 -0.17
CA LEU A 432 -21.82 -9.26 0.73
C LEU A 432 -20.35 -9.69 0.69
N ARG A 433 -19.74 -9.79 -0.50
CA ARG A 433 -18.32 -10.12 -0.65
C ARG A 433 -17.39 -9.03 -0.09
N ALA A 434 -17.78 -7.76 -0.21
CA ALA A 434 -17.02 -6.65 0.31
C ALA A 434 -17.11 -6.59 1.85
N ASN A 435 -18.32 -6.71 2.40
CA ASN A 435 -18.57 -6.69 3.84
C ASN A 435 -17.98 -7.92 4.55
N ALA A 436 -17.89 -9.09 3.89
CA ALA A 436 -17.21 -10.27 4.44
C ALA A 436 -15.71 -10.04 4.78
N LYS A 437 -15.08 -9.01 4.18
CA LYS A 437 -13.69 -8.63 4.46
C LYS A 437 -13.57 -7.52 5.53
N ARG A 438 -14.70 -6.99 6.00
CA ARG A 438 -14.78 -5.89 6.96
C ARG A 438 -15.09 -6.40 8.35
N ILE A 439 -14.77 -5.56 9.33
CA ILE A 439 -15.16 -5.78 10.73
C ILE A 439 -16.50 -5.08 10.91
N SER A 440 -17.53 -5.85 11.28
CA SER A 440 -18.84 -5.30 11.64
C SER A 440 -18.67 -4.49 12.94
N TYR A 441 -18.93 -3.19 12.83
CA TYR A 441 -18.83 -2.22 13.91
C TYR A 441 -19.69 -1.02 13.54
N ASP A 442 -20.62 -0.67 14.43
CA ASP A 442 -21.46 0.51 14.29
C ASP A 442 -20.88 1.59 15.20
N TYR A 443 -20.53 2.74 14.60
CA TYR A 443 -19.94 3.86 15.33
C TYR A 443 -21.00 4.58 16.15
N GLU A 444 -20.70 4.85 17.41
CA GLU A 444 -21.52 5.69 18.28
C GLU A 444 -21.04 7.15 18.25
N VAL A 445 -21.94 8.08 18.62
CA VAL A 445 -21.55 9.47 18.83
C VAL A 445 -20.55 9.51 19.98
N ASP A 446 -19.45 10.26 19.83
CA ASP A 446 -18.29 10.34 20.72
C ASP A 446 -17.22 9.23 20.57
N ASP A 447 -17.39 8.29 19.63
CA ASP A 447 -16.31 7.35 19.28
C ASP A 447 -15.10 8.07 18.67
N LEU A 448 -13.91 7.79 19.23
CA LEU A 448 -12.65 8.33 18.72
C LEU A 448 -12.22 7.62 17.43
N VAL A 449 -12.16 8.37 16.32
CA VAL A 449 -11.76 7.84 15.01
C VAL A 449 -10.61 8.61 14.38
N TYR A 450 -9.65 7.87 13.85
CA TYR A 450 -8.56 8.46 13.07
C TYR A 450 -9.01 8.79 11.65
N LYS A 451 -8.91 10.07 11.26
CA LYS A 451 -9.15 10.50 9.88
C LYS A 451 -7.88 10.31 9.05
N ARG A 452 -8.01 9.64 7.91
CA ARG A 452 -6.91 9.48 6.96
C ARG A 452 -6.56 10.85 6.36
N ALA A 453 -5.32 11.30 6.56
CA ALA A 453 -4.81 12.51 5.94
C ALA A 453 -4.47 12.25 4.46
N TYR A 454 -5.06 13.01 3.54
CA TYR A 454 -4.61 13.04 2.15
C TYR A 454 -3.37 13.90 2.06
N LEU A 455 -2.22 13.31 2.38
CA LEU A 455 -0.92 13.93 2.15
C LEU A 455 -0.66 13.94 0.63
N GLY A 456 -0.57 15.13 0.04
CA GLY A 456 -0.14 15.28 -1.34
C GLY A 456 1.27 14.72 -1.55
N LEU A 457 1.72 14.64 -2.82
CA LEU A 457 3.02 14.08 -3.21
C LEU A 457 4.25 14.72 -2.54
N SER A 458 4.11 15.85 -1.84
CA SER A 458 5.20 16.64 -1.26
C SER A 458 5.70 16.17 0.11
N ASP A 459 4.98 15.30 0.85
CA ASP A 459 5.28 15.10 2.28
C ASP A 459 5.14 13.63 2.73
N LYS A 460 6.02 12.77 2.20
CA LYS A 460 5.95 11.30 2.36
C LYS A 460 6.24 10.78 3.77
N LEU A 461 6.77 11.61 4.68
CA LEU A 461 7.13 11.23 6.05
C LEU A 461 6.11 11.66 7.10
N LYS A 462 5.06 12.40 6.72
CA LYS A 462 4.00 12.78 7.66
C LYS A 462 3.15 11.57 8.05
N PRO A 463 2.60 11.56 9.28
CA PRO A 463 1.74 10.48 9.73
C PRO A 463 0.55 10.27 8.79
N THR A 464 0.22 9.01 8.51
CA THR A 464 -0.88 8.68 7.58
C THR A 464 -2.28 8.98 8.14
N ALA A 465 -2.37 9.23 9.44
CA ALA A 465 -3.58 9.65 10.14
C ALA A 465 -3.30 10.83 11.06
N SER A 466 -4.29 11.72 11.19
CA SER A 466 -4.23 12.89 12.08
C SER A 466 -5.28 12.77 13.18
N ASP A 467 -4.95 13.28 14.37
CA ASP A 467 -5.94 13.46 15.44
C ASP A 467 -6.88 14.58 15.02
N ASN A 468 -8.15 14.24 14.83
CA ASN A 468 -9.21 15.22 14.94
C ASN A 468 -10.06 14.76 16.12
N PHE A 469 -10.13 15.61 17.15
CA PHE A 469 -11.19 15.54 18.15
C PHE A 469 -12.53 15.89 17.52
#